data_AF-A0A2E5BUA6-F1
#
_entry.id   AF-A0A2E5BUA6-F1
#
_cell.length_a   1.000
_cell.length_b   1.000
_cell.length_c   1.000
_cell.angle_alpha   90.00
_cell.angle_beta   90.00
_cell.angle_gamma   90.00
#
_symmetry.space_group_name_H-M   'P 1'
#
loop_
_entity.id
_entity.type
_entity.pdbx_description
1 polymer ?
#
loop_
_entity_poly.entity_id
_entity_poly.type
_entity_poly.pdbx_seq_one_letter_code
_entity_poly.pdbx_strand_id
1 'polypeptide(L)'
;MLIEQAFFSLPEVLHGSGYQTQSYESGIVSALSLSLLQVLNGRNVPNPIGCLLSERLYRYDGIYNQGAQPRYLRADLFADVNRLYVANKRLSQYGWRHDNWLECKFLRGQAGNGDSHAGNKSPITGSVLADLLRLALLIPEPGNQTRAGRYFLHVYDADPKFYLTFRGRPWCKSLVAVGEQEIHISQLDAEPNTIKRLIGELPGLDVKLRVTNFHAGPLHVEHRPVYWCWLTRIDKVEASLGDDSVIINLNRTITQTGGGLTTIAAFLAERIAILPDSPDTQPPRPDEQEAAANDGREEDGGLAEV
;
A
#
# COMPACT_ATOMS: atom_id res chain seq x y z
N MET A 1 -3.01 -7.53 15.06
CA MET A 1 -1.70 -7.22 14.46
C MET A 1 -1.51 -5.69 14.50
N LEU A 2 -0.28 -5.15 14.44
CA LEU A 2 -0.01 -3.73 14.80
C LEU A 2 -0.75 -2.73 13.89
N ILE A 3 -0.70 -2.97 12.58
CA ILE A 3 -1.34 -2.10 11.58
C ILE A 3 -2.86 -2.12 11.76
N GLU A 4 -3.45 -3.29 11.96
CA GLU A 4 -4.88 -3.47 12.17
C GLU A 4 -5.36 -2.80 13.46
N GLN A 5 -4.55 -2.81 14.53
CA GLN A 5 -4.89 -2.08 15.76
C GLN A 5 -4.86 -0.56 15.55
N ALA A 6 -3.84 -0.05 14.86
CA ALA A 6 -3.76 1.38 14.52
C ALA A 6 -4.91 1.81 13.60
N PHE A 7 -5.35 0.93 12.71
CA PHE A 7 -6.52 1.17 11.88
C PHE A 7 -7.80 1.33 12.71
N PHE A 8 -8.03 0.49 13.73
CA PHE A 8 -9.24 0.59 14.55
C PHE A 8 -9.27 1.84 15.46
N SER A 9 -8.12 2.46 15.76
CA SER A 9 -8.07 3.76 16.44
C SER A 9 -8.23 4.95 15.48
N LEU A 10 -8.13 4.73 14.17
CA LEU A 10 -8.11 5.81 13.18
C LEU A 10 -9.36 6.70 13.20
N PRO A 11 -10.61 6.19 13.36
CA PRO A 11 -11.78 7.07 13.45
C PRO A 11 -11.72 8.06 14.61
N GLU A 12 -11.17 7.65 15.75
CA GLU A 12 -10.95 8.54 16.90
C GLU A 12 -9.94 9.64 16.55
N VAL A 13 -8.84 9.29 15.89
CA VAL A 13 -7.83 10.26 15.46
C VAL A 13 -8.39 11.25 14.44
N LEU A 14 -9.18 10.78 13.47
CA LEU A 14 -9.79 11.63 12.43
C LEU A 14 -10.86 12.59 12.97
N HIS A 15 -11.46 12.30 14.12
CA HIS A 15 -12.47 13.18 14.73
C HIS A 15 -11.91 14.00 15.89
N GLY A 16 -10.94 13.48 16.65
CA GLY A 16 -10.40 14.11 17.85
C GLY A 16 -9.28 15.11 17.60
N SER A 17 -8.53 15.00 16.49
CA SER A 17 -7.33 15.83 16.25
C SER A 17 -7.58 17.14 15.48
N GLY A 18 -8.85 17.48 15.22
CA GLY A 18 -9.18 18.62 14.34
C GLY A 18 -8.87 18.36 12.86
N TYR A 19 -8.60 17.11 12.48
CA TYR A 19 -8.28 16.64 11.12
C TYR A 19 -9.25 17.16 10.04
N GLN A 20 -10.52 17.35 10.40
CA GLN A 20 -11.54 17.93 9.54
C GLN A 20 -11.07 19.24 8.85
N THR A 21 -10.21 20.02 9.52
CA THR A 21 -9.65 21.28 8.99
C THR A 21 -8.48 21.09 8.01
N GLN A 22 -7.81 19.92 8.02
CA GLN A 22 -6.56 19.66 7.29
C GLN A 22 -6.71 18.64 6.14
N SER A 23 -7.93 18.38 5.71
CA SER A 23 -8.45 17.28 4.85
C SER A 23 -7.65 16.82 3.58
N TYR A 24 -6.33 16.80 3.51
CA TYR A 24 -5.51 16.35 2.36
C TYR A 24 -5.03 14.90 2.53
N GLU A 25 -4.53 14.28 1.46
CA GLU A 25 -4.04 12.88 1.45
C GLU A 25 -2.82 12.69 2.39
N SER A 26 -1.89 13.65 2.41
CA SER A 26 -0.80 13.69 3.41
C SER A 26 -1.33 13.68 4.85
N GLY A 27 -2.54 14.20 5.06
CA GLY A 27 -3.25 14.13 6.31
C GLY A 27 -3.56 12.69 6.73
N ILE A 28 -4.01 11.83 5.81
CA ILE A 28 -4.42 10.46 6.19
C ILE A 28 -3.21 9.62 6.56
N VAL A 29 -2.09 9.80 5.86
CA VAL A 29 -0.80 9.20 6.20
C VAL A 29 -0.34 9.65 7.58
N SER A 30 -0.47 10.95 7.88
CA SER A 30 -0.14 11.51 9.20
C SER A 30 -1.03 10.95 10.31
N ALA A 31 -2.34 10.82 10.07
CA ALA A 31 -3.29 10.26 11.02
C ALA A 31 -3.02 8.77 11.30
N LEU A 32 -2.70 7.98 10.26
CA LEU A 32 -2.29 6.59 10.41
C LEU A 32 -0.96 6.48 11.17
N SER A 33 0.01 7.33 10.84
CA SER A 33 1.30 7.38 11.53
C SER A 33 1.13 7.69 13.01
N LEU A 34 0.27 8.66 13.38
CA LEU A 34 -0.06 8.95 14.77
C LEU A 34 -0.72 7.76 15.48
N SER A 35 -1.65 7.08 14.80
CA SER A 35 -2.30 5.88 15.32
C SER A 35 -1.28 4.77 15.58
N LEU A 36 -0.33 4.55 14.67
CA LEU A 36 0.77 3.60 14.83
C LEU A 36 1.68 3.99 15.99
N LEU A 37 2.03 5.28 16.11
CA LEU A 37 2.82 5.78 17.24
C LEU A 37 2.13 5.52 18.58
N GLN A 38 0.81 5.70 18.68
CA GLN A 38 0.06 5.40 19.90
C GLN A 38 0.11 3.90 20.24
N VAL A 39 -0.06 3.05 19.22
CA VAL A 39 0.00 1.58 19.35
C VAL A 39 1.40 1.08 19.76
N LEU A 40 2.46 1.73 19.26
CA LEU A 40 3.86 1.44 19.62
C LEU A 40 4.20 1.98 21.02
N ASN A 41 3.78 3.21 21.35
CA ASN A 41 3.95 3.78 22.69
C ASN A 41 3.23 2.94 23.76
N GLY A 42 2.00 2.50 23.49
CA GLY A 42 1.24 1.63 24.39
C GLY A 42 1.90 0.25 24.62
N ARG A 43 2.90 -0.11 23.82
CA ARG A 43 3.73 -1.31 23.97
C ARG A 43 5.10 -1.04 24.56
N ASN A 44 5.38 0.20 24.99
CA ASN A 44 6.68 0.63 25.51
C ASN A 44 7.83 0.39 24.52
N VAL A 45 7.57 0.56 23.22
CA VAL A 45 8.62 0.44 22.19
C VAL A 45 9.62 1.59 22.37
N PRO A 46 10.93 1.29 22.54
CA PRO A 46 11.95 2.33 22.56
C PRO A 46 12.00 3.04 21.20
N ASN A 47 11.97 4.39 21.20
CA ASN A 47 12.01 5.20 19.99
C ASN A 47 10.98 4.78 18.90
N PRO A 48 9.66 4.88 19.18
CA PRO A 48 8.62 4.37 18.29
C PRO A 48 8.58 5.09 16.94
N ILE A 49 8.99 6.38 16.90
CA ILE A 49 9.06 7.14 15.64
C ILE A 49 10.11 6.59 14.69
N GLY A 50 11.20 6.03 15.21
CA GLY A 50 12.20 5.37 14.37
C GLY A 50 11.69 4.10 13.68
N CYS A 51 10.52 3.57 14.04
CA CYS A 51 9.91 2.43 13.35
C CYS A 51 9.13 2.87 12.10
N LEU A 52 8.91 4.18 11.89
CA LEU A 52 8.06 4.71 10.83
C LEU A 52 8.87 5.58 9.88
N LEU A 53 8.69 5.35 8.59
CA LEU A 53 9.31 6.14 7.52
C LEU A 53 8.23 6.51 6.49
N SER A 54 7.98 7.80 6.31
CA SER A 54 7.13 8.28 5.21
C SER A 54 7.90 8.26 3.89
N GLU A 55 7.20 8.11 2.77
CA GLU A 55 7.77 8.26 1.42
C GLU A 55 8.96 7.33 1.15
N ARG A 56 8.85 6.07 1.60
CA ARG A 56 9.92 5.06 1.50
C ARG A 56 10.05 4.59 0.06
N LEU A 57 11.26 4.71 -0.50
CA LEU A 57 11.58 4.19 -1.83
C LEU A 57 11.36 2.69 -1.92
N TYR A 58 10.69 2.24 -2.98
CA TYR A 58 10.62 0.83 -3.34
C TYR A 58 11.98 0.28 -3.77
N ARG A 59 12.78 1.11 -4.47
CA ARG A 59 14.18 0.83 -4.82
C ARG A 59 15.03 2.08 -4.63
N TYR A 60 16.13 1.95 -3.91
CA TYR A 60 17.00 3.09 -3.59
C TYR A 60 17.71 3.69 -4.81
N ASP A 61 18.14 2.84 -5.73
CA ASP A 61 18.79 3.26 -6.97
C ASP A 61 17.76 3.74 -8.03
N GLY A 62 16.47 3.48 -7.81
CA GLY A 62 15.41 3.71 -8.78
C GLY A 62 15.53 2.84 -10.04
N ILE A 63 16.45 1.88 -10.09
CA ILE A 63 16.72 1.09 -11.30
C ILE A 63 15.87 -0.18 -11.26
N TYR A 64 14.92 -0.26 -12.19
CA TYR A 64 14.07 -1.44 -12.36
C TYR A 64 14.55 -2.36 -13.49
N ASN A 65 15.14 -1.80 -14.54
CA ASN A 65 15.74 -2.53 -15.65
C ASN A 65 17.12 -1.96 -15.98
N GLN A 66 18.06 -2.82 -16.37
CA GLN A 66 19.40 -2.36 -16.73
C GLN A 66 19.34 -1.43 -17.94
N GLY A 67 19.96 -0.25 -17.82
CA GLY A 67 19.98 0.77 -18.87
C GLY A 67 18.72 1.64 -18.97
N ALA A 68 17.70 1.40 -18.15
CA ALA A 68 16.54 2.29 -18.04
C ALA A 68 16.86 3.53 -17.19
N GLN A 69 16.09 4.60 -17.40
CA GLN A 69 16.16 5.79 -16.55
C GLN A 69 15.68 5.46 -15.12
N PRO A 70 16.38 5.94 -14.08
CA PRO A 70 15.95 5.74 -12.70
C PRO A 70 14.53 6.29 -12.46
N ARG A 71 13.72 5.53 -11.75
CA ARG A 71 12.38 5.92 -11.27
C ARG A 71 12.28 5.72 -9.77
N TYR A 72 12.15 6.83 -9.04
CA TYR A 72 12.17 6.84 -7.58
C TYR A 72 10.77 6.65 -6.99
N LEU A 73 10.11 5.53 -7.31
CA LEU A 73 8.77 5.22 -6.81
C LEU A 73 8.81 4.98 -5.29
N ARG A 74 7.82 5.52 -4.56
CA ARG A 74 7.76 5.49 -3.09
C ARG A 74 6.43 4.92 -2.60
N ALA A 75 6.44 4.30 -1.43
CA ALA A 75 5.24 4.02 -0.65
C ALA A 75 5.00 5.15 0.35
N ASP A 76 3.74 5.51 0.56
CA ASP A 76 3.35 6.61 1.44
C ASP A 76 3.89 6.43 2.88
N LEU A 77 3.82 5.20 3.39
CA LEU A 77 4.32 4.86 4.72
C LEU A 77 4.95 3.46 4.76
N PHE A 78 6.06 3.37 5.46
CA PHE A 78 6.74 2.14 5.79
C PHE A 78 6.87 2.00 7.31
N ALA A 79 6.54 0.82 7.83
CA ALA A 79 6.69 0.49 9.24
C ALA A 79 7.64 -0.71 9.42
N ASP A 80 8.86 -0.42 9.90
CA ASP A 80 9.84 -1.39 10.33
C ASP A 80 9.53 -1.87 11.76
N VAL A 81 8.85 -3.01 11.85
CA VAL A 81 8.54 -3.65 13.12
C VAL A 81 9.56 -4.74 13.48
N ASN A 82 10.63 -4.91 12.69
CA ASN A 82 11.76 -5.76 13.05
C ASN A 82 12.44 -5.24 14.34
N ARG A 83 12.50 -3.92 14.49
CA ARG A 83 13.09 -3.20 15.65
C ARG A 83 12.44 -3.53 16.99
N LEU A 84 11.29 -4.21 16.98
CA LEU A 84 10.59 -4.63 18.18
C LEU A 84 11.18 -5.91 18.79
N TYR A 85 11.94 -6.70 18.01
CA TYR A 85 12.53 -7.98 18.45
C TYR A 85 11.53 -8.97 19.08
N VAL A 86 10.25 -8.88 18.73
CA VAL A 86 9.18 -9.78 19.22
C VAL A 86 8.83 -10.91 18.25
N ALA A 87 9.40 -10.87 17.04
CA ALA A 87 9.07 -11.79 15.97
C ALA A 87 9.47 -13.23 16.31
N ASN A 88 8.57 -14.18 16.04
CA ASN A 88 8.83 -15.60 16.23
C ASN A 88 7.96 -16.45 15.29
N LYS A 89 8.28 -17.76 15.19
CA LYS A 89 7.58 -18.72 14.31
C LYS A 89 6.09 -18.91 14.64
N ARG A 90 5.64 -18.60 15.86
CA ARG A 90 4.21 -18.65 16.21
C ARG A 90 3.52 -17.38 15.74
N LEU A 91 4.12 -16.23 15.97
CA LEU A 91 3.59 -14.93 15.56
C LEU A 91 3.47 -14.82 14.03
N SER A 92 4.34 -15.49 13.27
CA SER A 92 4.21 -15.57 11.80
C SER A 92 2.92 -16.23 11.33
N GLN A 93 2.33 -17.14 12.12
CA GLN A 93 1.05 -17.80 11.80
C GLN A 93 -0.14 -16.83 11.87
N TYR A 94 0.00 -15.71 12.59
CA TYR A 94 -0.99 -14.64 12.68
C TYR A 94 -0.80 -13.56 11.61
N GLY A 95 0.05 -13.81 10.61
CA GLY A 95 0.31 -12.87 9.52
C GLY A 95 1.39 -11.83 9.85
N TRP A 96 2.17 -11.99 10.93
CA TRP A 96 3.25 -11.04 11.24
C TRP A 96 4.27 -10.90 10.11
N ARG A 97 4.70 -9.66 9.89
CA ARG A 97 5.68 -9.24 8.87
C ARG A 97 6.58 -8.19 9.49
N HIS A 98 7.85 -8.21 9.10
CA HIS A 98 8.86 -7.29 9.64
C HIS A 98 8.74 -5.91 8.99
N ASP A 99 8.43 -5.91 7.69
CA ASP A 99 8.56 -4.75 6.84
C ASP A 99 7.16 -4.45 6.29
N ASN A 100 6.42 -3.51 6.87
CA ASN A 100 5.04 -3.25 6.45
C ASN A 100 5.02 -2.04 5.52
N TRP A 101 4.57 -2.25 4.29
CA TRP A 101 4.45 -1.22 3.25
C TRP A 101 2.99 -0.81 3.11
N LEU A 102 2.75 0.49 3.12
CA LEU A 102 1.42 1.06 3.14
C LEU A 102 1.25 2.13 2.05
N GLU A 103 0.14 2.03 1.34
CA GLU A 103 -0.39 3.11 0.49
C GLU A 103 -1.72 3.58 1.11
N CYS A 104 -1.98 4.88 1.08
CA CYS A 104 -3.10 5.52 1.75
C CYS A 104 -3.89 6.40 0.79
N LYS A 105 -5.21 6.20 0.71
CA LYS A 105 -6.11 7.02 -0.10
C LYS A 105 -7.14 7.74 0.75
N PHE A 106 -7.28 9.04 0.53
CA PHE A 106 -8.40 9.80 1.09
C PHE A 106 -9.30 10.36 0.01
N LEU A 107 -10.54 9.86 -0.02
CA LEU A 107 -11.55 10.16 -1.02
C LEU A 107 -12.63 11.06 -0.41
N ARG A 108 -12.66 12.32 -0.87
CA ARG A 108 -13.47 13.38 -0.28
C ARG A 108 -14.25 14.21 -1.30
N GLY A 109 -15.11 15.08 -0.80
CA GLY A 109 -15.89 16.03 -1.58
C GLY A 109 -17.29 15.54 -1.92
N GLN A 110 -17.75 14.44 -1.33
CA GLN A 110 -19.12 13.95 -1.43
C GLN A 110 -19.86 14.01 -0.09
N ALA A 111 -19.19 14.39 1.00
CA ALA A 111 -19.82 14.67 2.29
C ALA A 111 -20.81 15.85 2.17
N GLY A 112 -22.12 15.57 2.30
CA GLY A 112 -23.16 16.60 2.51
C GLY A 112 -24.18 16.75 1.40
N ASN A 113 -23.94 16.23 0.18
CA ASN A 113 -24.95 16.18 -0.88
C ASN A 113 -25.55 14.77 -0.93
N GLY A 114 -26.71 14.60 -0.30
CA GLY A 114 -27.36 13.30 -0.05
C GLY A 114 -27.60 12.40 -1.26
N ASP A 115 -27.53 12.91 -2.50
CA ASP A 115 -27.87 12.15 -3.72
C ASP A 115 -27.00 12.48 -4.95
N SER A 116 -26.00 13.37 -4.86
CA SER A 116 -25.15 13.64 -6.01
C SER A 116 -24.05 12.58 -6.09
N HIS A 117 -24.11 11.70 -7.09
CA HIS A 117 -22.95 10.88 -7.42
C HIS A 117 -21.77 11.79 -7.80
N ALA A 118 -20.56 11.47 -7.31
CA ALA A 118 -19.35 12.06 -7.87
C ALA A 118 -19.40 11.88 -9.39
N GLY A 119 -18.98 12.89 -10.15
CA GLY A 119 -19.03 12.90 -11.60
C GLY A 119 -18.28 11.72 -12.24
N ASN A 120 -17.13 11.97 -12.87
CA ASN A 120 -16.34 10.87 -13.42
C ASN A 120 -15.55 10.17 -12.30
N LYS A 121 -15.96 8.94 -11.93
CA LYS A 121 -15.30 8.09 -10.92
C LYS A 121 -14.04 7.39 -11.42
N SER A 122 -13.78 7.44 -12.73
CA SER A 122 -12.69 6.70 -13.36
C SER A 122 -11.30 7.12 -12.89
N PRO A 123 -10.97 8.42 -12.74
CA PRO A 123 -9.65 8.83 -12.24
C PRO A 123 -9.38 8.32 -10.81
N ILE A 124 -10.37 8.41 -9.93
CA ILE A 124 -10.28 7.87 -8.58
C ILE A 124 -10.04 6.36 -8.63
N THR A 125 -10.83 5.64 -9.42
CA THR A 125 -10.69 4.19 -9.57
C THR A 125 -9.31 3.80 -10.12
N GLY A 126 -8.79 4.56 -11.08
CA GLY A 126 -7.45 4.37 -11.64
C GLY A 126 -6.33 4.64 -10.63
N SER A 127 -6.50 5.62 -9.74
CA SER A 127 -5.51 5.89 -8.68
C SER A 127 -5.47 4.77 -7.65
N VAL A 128 -6.62 4.25 -7.21
CA VAL A 128 -6.71 3.08 -6.34
C VAL A 128 -6.06 1.85 -7.00
N LEU A 129 -6.31 1.66 -8.29
CA LEU A 129 -5.71 0.57 -9.05
C LEU A 129 -4.19 0.69 -9.13
N ALA A 130 -3.66 1.90 -9.36
CA ALA A 130 -2.23 2.16 -9.35
C ALA A 130 -1.61 1.75 -8.00
N ASP A 131 -2.19 2.18 -6.89
CA ASP A 131 -1.70 1.91 -5.52
C ASP A 131 -1.70 0.40 -5.21
N LEU A 132 -2.75 -0.32 -5.61
CA LEU A 132 -2.82 -1.78 -5.47
C LEU A 132 -1.74 -2.49 -6.29
N LEU A 133 -1.48 -2.06 -7.54
CA LEU A 133 -0.43 -2.63 -8.38
C LEU A 133 0.97 -2.37 -7.79
N ARG A 134 1.21 -1.17 -7.24
CA ARG A 134 2.48 -0.83 -6.58
C ARG A 134 2.75 -1.74 -5.38
N LEU A 135 1.80 -1.86 -4.46
CA LEU A 135 1.93 -2.75 -3.30
C LEU A 135 2.08 -4.23 -3.69
N ALA A 136 1.41 -4.65 -4.76
CA ALA A 136 1.49 -6.04 -5.21
C ALA A 136 2.87 -6.38 -5.78
N LEU A 137 3.46 -5.49 -6.59
CA LEU A 137 4.53 -5.85 -7.53
C LEU A 137 5.85 -5.06 -7.38
N LEU A 138 5.85 -3.91 -6.72
CA LEU A 138 7.06 -3.06 -6.64
C LEU A 138 7.86 -3.22 -5.35
N ILE A 139 7.28 -3.84 -4.32
CA ILE A 139 7.99 -4.10 -3.06
C ILE A 139 9.21 -4.98 -3.32
N PRO A 140 10.40 -4.59 -2.84
CA PRO A 140 11.61 -5.38 -3.01
C PRO A 140 11.55 -6.67 -2.20
N GLU A 141 11.90 -7.79 -2.83
CA GLU A 141 11.90 -9.11 -2.22
C GLU A 141 13.31 -9.75 -2.32
N PRO A 142 14.00 -10.00 -1.19
CA PRO A 142 15.42 -10.39 -1.19
C PRO A 142 15.66 -11.88 -1.54
N GLY A 143 14.75 -12.53 -2.27
CA GLY A 143 14.90 -13.92 -2.68
C GLY A 143 13.55 -14.63 -2.81
N ASN A 144 13.51 -15.90 -2.40
CA ASN A 144 12.31 -16.73 -2.53
C ASN A 144 11.37 -16.67 -1.32
N GLN A 145 11.60 -15.72 -0.41
CA GLN A 145 10.74 -15.48 0.75
C GLN A 145 10.47 -14.00 0.94
N THR A 146 9.22 -13.67 1.26
CA THR A 146 8.83 -12.30 1.60
C THR A 146 8.82 -12.05 3.10
N ARG A 147 9.43 -10.93 3.49
CA ARG A 147 9.32 -10.35 4.84
C ARG A 147 8.24 -9.28 4.92
N ALA A 148 7.69 -8.91 3.77
CA ALA A 148 6.85 -7.74 3.60
C ALA A 148 5.38 -7.98 3.93
N GLY A 149 4.80 -7.05 4.68
CA GLY A 149 3.36 -6.83 4.79
C GLY A 149 2.93 -5.77 3.77
N ARG A 150 1.73 -5.96 3.21
CA ARG A 150 1.17 -5.11 2.15
C ARG A 150 -0.20 -4.61 2.60
N TYR A 151 -0.32 -3.31 2.79
CA TYR A 151 -1.55 -2.71 3.30
C TYR A 151 -1.96 -1.52 2.45
N PHE A 152 -3.25 -1.49 2.10
CA PHE A 152 -3.86 -0.35 1.44
C PHE A 152 -4.93 0.22 2.36
N LEU A 153 -4.68 1.42 2.89
CA LEU A 153 -5.67 2.19 3.66
C LEU A 153 -6.45 3.05 2.67
N HIS A 154 -7.77 3.00 2.72
CA HIS A 154 -8.61 3.91 1.95
C HIS A 154 -9.77 4.41 2.80
N VAL A 155 -9.93 5.73 2.84
CA VAL A 155 -10.90 6.43 3.67
C VAL A 155 -11.79 7.29 2.80
N TYR A 156 -13.09 7.28 3.08
CA TYR A 156 -14.09 8.02 2.34
C TYR A 156 -14.87 8.95 3.26
N ASP A 157 -15.23 10.14 2.81
CA ASP A 157 -16.15 11.05 3.54
C ASP A 157 -17.64 10.82 3.22
N ALA A 158 -17.94 9.82 2.39
CA ALA A 158 -19.26 9.32 2.02
C ALA A 158 -19.17 7.82 1.65
N ASP A 159 -20.30 7.18 1.39
CA ASP A 159 -20.35 5.77 0.95
C ASP A 159 -19.40 5.52 -0.26
N PRO A 160 -18.53 4.50 -0.22
CA PRO A 160 -17.57 4.21 -1.30
C PRO A 160 -18.18 4.08 -2.71
N LYS A 161 -19.47 3.72 -2.81
CA LYS A 161 -20.18 3.64 -4.10
C LYS A 161 -20.23 4.99 -4.83
N PHE A 162 -20.07 6.10 -4.11
CA PHE A 162 -20.03 7.43 -4.72
C PHE A 162 -18.68 7.73 -5.37
N TYR A 163 -17.63 6.99 -5.02
CA TYR A 163 -16.26 7.23 -5.47
C TYR A 163 -15.74 6.20 -6.46
N LEU A 164 -16.09 4.93 -6.25
CA LEU A 164 -15.57 3.81 -7.03
C LEU A 164 -16.52 3.41 -8.17
N THR A 165 -15.94 2.95 -9.27
CA THR A 165 -16.69 2.49 -10.44
C THR A 165 -17.03 1.00 -10.31
N PHE A 166 -18.14 0.66 -9.66
CA PHE A 166 -18.53 -0.74 -9.45
C PHE A 166 -19.04 -1.46 -10.71
N ARG A 167 -19.60 -0.72 -11.67
CA ARG A 167 -20.08 -1.30 -12.93
C ARG A 167 -18.90 -1.58 -13.84
N GLY A 168 -18.78 -2.82 -14.30
CA GLY A 168 -17.68 -3.26 -15.16
C GLY A 168 -16.36 -3.53 -14.42
N ARG A 169 -16.28 -3.27 -13.11
CA ARG A 169 -15.12 -3.59 -12.26
C ARG A 169 -15.58 -4.22 -10.94
N PRO A 170 -15.93 -5.52 -10.96
CA PRO A 170 -16.41 -6.23 -9.76
C PRO A 170 -15.40 -6.16 -8.61
N TRP A 171 -14.10 -6.13 -8.90
CA TRP A 171 -13.05 -6.04 -7.90
C TRP A 171 -13.16 -4.80 -6.99
N CYS A 172 -13.72 -3.69 -7.49
CA CYS A 172 -13.96 -2.49 -6.67
C CYS A 172 -14.97 -2.77 -5.54
N LYS A 173 -15.94 -3.67 -5.76
CA LYS A 173 -16.87 -4.10 -4.71
C LYS A 173 -16.16 -5.02 -3.72
N SER A 174 -15.34 -5.94 -4.21
CA SER A 174 -14.52 -6.81 -3.37
C SER A 174 -13.64 -5.99 -2.42
N LEU A 175 -13.08 -4.86 -2.88
CA LEU A 175 -12.25 -3.97 -2.06
C LEU A 175 -12.99 -3.33 -0.87
N VAL A 176 -14.32 -3.22 -0.93
CA VAL A 176 -15.17 -2.67 0.14
C VAL A 176 -16.16 -3.71 0.67
N ALA A 177 -15.76 -4.98 0.64
CA ALA A 177 -16.45 -6.09 1.29
C ALA A 177 -15.60 -6.61 2.44
N VAL A 178 -16.19 -6.76 3.63
CA VAL A 178 -15.49 -7.19 4.84
C VAL A 178 -15.00 -8.64 4.71
N GLY A 179 -13.83 -8.92 5.30
CA GLY A 179 -13.28 -10.28 5.37
C GLY A 179 -12.43 -10.64 4.16
N GLU A 180 -12.27 -11.94 3.92
CA GLU A 180 -11.45 -12.45 2.82
C GLU A 180 -12.15 -12.26 1.47
N GLN A 181 -11.42 -11.74 0.50
CA GLN A 181 -11.91 -11.44 -0.84
C GLN A 181 -10.88 -11.82 -1.89
N GLU A 182 -11.36 -12.11 -3.09
CA GLU A 182 -10.52 -12.25 -4.28
C GLU A 182 -10.75 -11.05 -5.21
N ILE A 183 -9.64 -10.48 -5.65
CA ILE A 183 -9.59 -9.37 -6.60
C ILE A 183 -8.84 -9.87 -7.83
N HIS A 184 -9.50 -9.84 -8.98
CA HIS A 184 -8.88 -10.12 -10.27
C HIS A 184 -8.85 -8.86 -11.09
N ILE A 185 -7.64 -8.43 -11.43
CA ILE A 185 -7.32 -7.29 -12.26
C ILE A 185 -6.75 -7.84 -13.56
N SER A 186 -7.56 -7.76 -14.62
CA SER A 186 -7.24 -8.28 -15.96
C SER A 186 -7.66 -7.29 -17.02
N GLN A 187 -7.19 -7.47 -18.25
CA GLN A 187 -7.61 -6.65 -19.40
C GLN A 187 -7.33 -5.15 -19.18
N LEU A 188 -6.19 -4.83 -18.57
CA LEU A 188 -5.78 -3.45 -18.25
C LEU A 188 -5.61 -2.59 -19.52
N ASP A 189 -5.36 -3.21 -20.66
CA ASP A 189 -5.33 -2.60 -21.99
C ASP A 189 -6.72 -2.17 -22.49
N ALA A 190 -7.80 -2.73 -21.96
CA ALA A 190 -9.18 -2.35 -22.28
C ALA A 190 -9.72 -1.22 -21.39
N GLU A 191 -8.94 -0.77 -20.40
CA GLU A 191 -9.36 0.32 -19.50
C GLU A 191 -9.50 1.66 -20.25
N PRO A 192 -10.44 2.55 -19.88
CA PRO A 192 -10.56 3.87 -20.47
C PRO A 192 -9.29 4.71 -20.31
N ASN A 193 -9.03 5.60 -21.26
CA ASN A 193 -7.87 6.52 -21.23
C ASN A 193 -7.73 7.31 -19.92
N THR A 194 -8.83 7.58 -19.21
CA THR A 194 -8.79 8.27 -17.91
C THR A 194 -8.13 7.44 -16.80
N ILE A 195 -8.26 6.10 -16.86
CA ILE A 195 -7.58 5.17 -15.95
C ILE A 195 -6.15 4.91 -16.45
N LYS A 196 -5.98 4.67 -17.76
CA LYS A 196 -4.65 4.46 -18.37
C LYS A 196 -3.68 5.61 -18.14
N ARG A 197 -4.17 6.84 -18.03
CA ARG A 197 -3.36 8.01 -17.62
C ARG A 197 -2.74 7.92 -16.22
N LEU A 198 -3.20 6.98 -15.39
CA LEU A 198 -2.71 6.78 -14.01
C LEU A 198 -1.94 5.46 -13.89
N ILE A 199 -2.40 4.40 -14.55
CA ILE A 199 -1.75 3.09 -14.46
C ILE A 199 -0.75 2.82 -15.60
N GLY A 200 -0.76 3.64 -16.65
CA GLY A 200 -0.03 3.38 -17.89
C GLY A 200 -0.74 2.42 -18.85
N GLU A 201 -0.08 2.08 -19.95
CA GLU A 201 -0.50 1.01 -20.85
C GLU A 201 0.13 -0.31 -20.37
N LEU A 202 -0.67 -1.21 -19.80
CA LEU A 202 -0.19 -2.47 -19.21
C LEU A 202 -0.72 -3.71 -19.95
N PRO A 203 -0.42 -3.88 -21.25
CA PRO A 203 -0.95 -5.00 -22.02
C PRO A 203 -0.44 -6.35 -21.51
N GLY A 204 -1.35 -7.32 -21.42
CA GLY A 204 -1.04 -8.70 -21.04
C GLY A 204 -0.70 -8.92 -19.56
N LEU A 205 -0.65 -7.86 -18.75
CA LEU A 205 -0.49 -7.99 -17.30
C LEU A 205 -1.81 -8.45 -16.68
N ASP A 206 -1.76 -9.61 -16.02
CA ASP A 206 -2.86 -10.17 -15.22
C ASP A 206 -2.41 -10.25 -13.76
N VAL A 207 -3.25 -9.77 -12.83
CA VAL A 207 -2.95 -9.76 -11.40
C VAL A 207 -4.16 -10.26 -10.62
N LYS A 208 -3.95 -11.29 -9.79
CA LYS A 208 -4.92 -11.80 -8.82
C LYS A 208 -4.40 -11.59 -7.42
N LEU A 209 -5.25 -11.04 -6.57
CA LEU A 209 -4.95 -10.78 -5.18
C LEU A 209 -5.96 -11.53 -4.32
N ARG A 210 -5.45 -12.24 -3.31
CA ARG A 210 -6.27 -12.59 -2.14
C ARG A 210 -6.03 -11.54 -1.09
N VAL A 211 -7.10 -10.93 -0.61
CA VAL A 211 -7.03 -9.83 0.36
C VAL A 211 -7.93 -10.08 1.54
N THR A 212 -7.61 -9.49 2.68
CA THR A 212 -8.48 -9.41 3.86
C THR A 212 -8.79 -7.94 4.14
N ASN A 213 -10.07 -7.59 4.12
CA ASN A 213 -10.51 -6.22 4.33
C ASN A 213 -11.11 -6.03 5.73
N PHE A 214 -10.65 -5.00 6.43
CA PHE A 214 -11.18 -4.52 7.69
C PHE A 214 -11.95 -3.23 7.45
N HIS A 215 -13.05 -3.04 8.19
CA HIS A 215 -13.91 -1.87 8.07
C HIS A 215 -14.13 -1.22 9.44
N ALA A 216 -13.97 0.09 9.49
CA ALA A 216 -14.33 0.93 10.62
C ALA A 216 -15.12 2.12 10.06
N GLY A 217 -16.43 2.13 10.29
CA GLY A 217 -17.33 3.12 9.72
C GLY A 217 -18.42 3.57 10.72
N PRO A 218 -19.18 4.60 10.36
CA PRO A 218 -20.20 5.16 11.24
C PRO A 218 -21.34 4.17 11.49
N LEU A 219 -21.85 4.14 12.72
CA LEU A 219 -23.13 3.51 13.03
C LEU A 219 -24.31 4.37 12.53
N HIS A 220 -24.16 5.69 12.61
CA HIS A 220 -25.14 6.70 12.20
C HIS A 220 -24.44 7.85 11.48
N VAL A 221 -25.15 8.53 10.57
CA VAL A 221 -24.59 9.57 9.68
C VAL A 221 -25.17 10.97 9.94
N GLU A 222 -25.79 11.17 11.10
CA GLU A 222 -26.50 12.40 11.46
C GLU A 222 -25.56 13.59 11.70
N HIS A 223 -24.38 13.34 12.29
CA HIS A 223 -23.37 14.37 12.57
C HIS A 223 -22.20 14.25 11.60
N ARG A 224 -22.23 15.02 10.51
CA ARG A 224 -21.18 15.03 9.47
C ARG A 224 -20.04 16.00 9.81
N PRO A 225 -18.82 15.77 9.27
CA PRO A 225 -18.43 14.64 8.43
C PRO A 225 -18.23 13.36 9.25
N VAL A 226 -18.63 12.22 8.66
CA VAL A 226 -18.29 10.88 9.15
C VAL A 226 -17.41 10.20 8.12
N TYR A 227 -16.56 9.27 8.55
CA TYR A 227 -15.59 8.62 7.67
C TYR A 227 -15.82 7.11 7.61
N TRP A 228 -15.78 6.56 6.40
CA TRP A 228 -15.77 5.12 6.13
C TRP A 228 -14.32 4.72 5.91
N CYS A 229 -13.72 4.06 6.90
CA CYS A 229 -12.33 3.64 6.84
C CYS A 229 -12.24 2.17 6.47
N TRP A 230 -11.36 1.87 5.53
CA TRP A 230 -11.08 0.51 5.06
C TRP A 230 -9.59 0.23 5.06
N LEU A 231 -9.19 -0.90 5.64
CA LEU A 231 -7.82 -1.40 5.55
C LEU A 231 -7.86 -2.72 4.79
N THR A 232 -7.24 -2.73 3.61
CA THR A 232 -7.05 -3.91 2.78
C THR A 232 -5.66 -4.48 3.05
N ARG A 233 -5.57 -5.70 3.56
CA ARG A 233 -4.30 -6.44 3.65
C ARG A 233 -4.17 -7.38 2.46
N ILE A 234 -3.08 -7.31 1.70
CA ILE A 234 -2.83 -8.24 0.58
C ILE A 234 -2.13 -9.48 1.13
N ASP A 235 -2.85 -10.60 1.11
CA ASP A 235 -2.40 -11.88 1.68
C ASP A 235 -1.66 -12.75 0.65
N LYS A 236 -2.09 -12.67 -0.61
CA LYS A 236 -1.46 -13.39 -1.74
C LYS A 236 -1.46 -12.52 -2.98
N VAL A 237 -0.36 -12.57 -3.74
CA VAL A 237 -0.26 -11.97 -5.07
C VAL A 237 0.02 -13.09 -6.06
N GLU A 238 -0.72 -13.13 -7.16
CA GLU A 238 -0.41 -13.91 -8.36
C GLU A 238 -0.37 -12.94 -9.52
N ALA A 239 0.70 -12.93 -10.30
CA ALA A 239 0.80 -12.09 -11.47
C ALA A 239 1.46 -12.83 -12.63
N SER A 240 1.02 -12.51 -13.85
CA SER A 240 1.58 -13.06 -15.07
C SER A 240 1.70 -12.00 -16.16
N LEU A 241 2.75 -12.12 -16.97
CA LEU A 241 3.04 -11.29 -18.13
C LEU A 241 3.75 -12.14 -19.19
N GLY A 242 3.04 -12.53 -20.25
CA GLY A 242 3.59 -13.47 -21.23
C GLY A 242 3.96 -14.80 -20.58
N ASP A 243 5.23 -15.20 -20.68
CA ASP A 243 5.77 -16.43 -20.09
C ASP A 243 6.27 -16.23 -18.64
N ASP A 244 6.34 -14.98 -18.16
CA ASP A 244 6.74 -14.65 -16.80
C ASP A 244 5.55 -14.75 -15.84
N SER A 245 5.78 -15.35 -14.68
CA SER A 245 4.80 -15.48 -13.63
C SER A 245 5.44 -15.41 -12.25
N VAL A 246 4.70 -14.88 -11.28
CA VAL A 246 5.09 -14.84 -9.88
C VAL A 246 3.89 -15.10 -8.99
N ILE A 247 4.11 -15.85 -7.92
CA ILE A 247 3.17 -16.04 -6.82
C ILE A 247 3.89 -15.72 -5.52
N ILE A 248 3.38 -14.72 -4.79
CA ILE A 248 3.80 -14.36 -3.43
C ILE A 248 2.73 -14.89 -2.49
N ASN A 249 3.06 -15.93 -1.73
CA ASN A 249 2.09 -16.64 -0.90
C ASN A 249 1.98 -16.06 0.52
N LEU A 250 0.83 -16.30 1.16
CA LEU A 250 0.57 -15.94 2.56
C LEU A 250 1.56 -16.60 3.55
N ASN A 251 2.06 -17.79 3.23
CA ASN A 251 3.08 -18.49 4.01
C ASN A 251 4.50 -17.92 3.78
N ARG A 252 4.62 -16.79 3.06
CA ARG A 252 5.84 -16.06 2.71
C ARG A 252 6.64 -16.64 1.54
N THR A 253 6.26 -17.76 0.94
CA THR A 253 7.04 -18.32 -0.16
C THR A 253 6.75 -17.59 -1.47
N ILE A 254 7.82 -17.25 -2.19
CA ILE A 254 7.74 -16.70 -3.55
C ILE A 254 8.10 -17.81 -4.53
N THR A 255 7.21 -18.06 -5.48
CA THR A 255 7.44 -18.99 -6.60
C THR A 255 7.28 -18.23 -7.90
N GLN A 256 8.24 -18.33 -8.80
CA GLN A 256 8.25 -17.57 -10.04
C GLN A 256 8.93 -18.34 -11.17
N THR A 257 8.57 -18.03 -12.41
CA THR A 257 9.32 -18.50 -13.58
C THR A 257 10.54 -17.60 -13.77
N GLY A 258 11.75 -18.17 -13.69
CA GLY A 258 12.99 -17.41 -13.80
C GLY A 258 13.04 -16.20 -12.86
N GLY A 259 13.26 -15.01 -13.43
CA GLY A 259 13.24 -13.71 -12.74
C GLY A 259 11.90 -12.98 -12.85
N GLY A 260 10.78 -13.70 -12.99
CA GLY A 260 9.47 -13.16 -13.35
C GLY A 260 9.01 -11.96 -12.51
N LEU A 261 9.24 -11.96 -11.18
CA LEU A 261 8.92 -10.80 -10.35
C LEU A 261 9.70 -9.56 -10.78
N THR A 262 11.00 -9.69 -11.04
CA THR A 262 11.84 -8.58 -11.50
C THR A 262 11.37 -8.07 -12.85
N THR A 263 11.07 -8.97 -13.79
CA THR A 263 10.58 -8.60 -15.13
C THR A 263 9.24 -7.87 -15.06
N ILE A 264 8.28 -8.41 -14.31
CA ILE A 264 6.94 -7.83 -14.13
C ILE A 264 7.02 -6.49 -13.40
N ALA A 265 7.82 -6.40 -12.34
CA ALA A 265 8.05 -5.16 -11.59
C ALA A 265 8.67 -4.08 -12.50
N ALA A 266 9.62 -4.45 -13.35
CA ALA A 266 10.24 -3.53 -14.30
C ALA A 266 9.26 -3.05 -15.37
N PHE A 267 8.45 -3.97 -15.91
CA PHE A 267 7.40 -3.63 -16.86
C PHE A 267 6.39 -2.63 -16.26
N LEU A 268 5.92 -2.89 -15.04
CA LEU A 268 5.02 -1.99 -14.32
C LEU A 268 5.68 -0.64 -14.02
N ALA A 269 6.89 -0.67 -13.45
CA ALA A 269 7.60 0.53 -13.06
C ALA A 269 7.93 1.42 -14.26
N GLU A 270 8.16 0.89 -15.46
CA GLU A 270 8.37 1.71 -16.67
C GLU A 270 7.08 2.45 -17.10
N ARG A 271 5.92 1.85 -16.87
CA ARG A 271 4.64 2.29 -17.46
C ARG A 271 3.74 3.05 -16.50
N ILE A 272 3.82 2.77 -15.20
CA ILE A 272 2.91 3.36 -14.23
C ILE A 272 3.05 4.88 -14.22
N ALA A 273 1.95 5.56 -14.51
CA ALA A 273 1.93 7.01 -14.68
C ALA A 273 1.75 7.66 -13.31
N ILE A 274 2.87 8.01 -12.68
CA ILE A 274 2.85 8.93 -11.54
C ILE A 274 2.61 10.33 -12.11
N LEU A 275 1.75 11.11 -11.46
CA LEU A 275 1.48 12.49 -11.88
C LEU A 275 2.82 13.26 -12.04
N PRO A 276 3.10 13.87 -13.21
CA PRO A 276 4.42 14.41 -13.57
C PRO A 276 5.00 15.52 -12.68
N ASP A 277 4.24 16.02 -11.69
CA ASP A 277 4.61 17.22 -10.91
C ASP A 277 4.72 16.96 -9.39
N SER A 278 4.81 15.70 -8.94
CA SER A 278 5.01 15.42 -7.49
C SER A 278 6.50 15.24 -7.11
N PRO A 279 6.90 15.64 -5.89
CA PRO A 279 8.22 15.36 -5.32
C PRO A 279 8.62 13.87 -5.35
N ASP A 280 7.65 12.97 -5.51
CA ASP A 280 7.78 11.51 -5.40
C ASP A 280 8.45 10.86 -6.62
N THR A 281 8.91 11.65 -7.59
CA THR A 281 9.76 11.20 -8.70
C THR A 281 11.18 11.76 -8.64
N GLN A 282 11.46 12.65 -7.69
CA GLN A 282 12.78 13.24 -7.55
C GLN A 282 13.75 12.21 -6.92
N PRO A 283 15.03 12.23 -7.35
CA PRO A 283 16.07 11.47 -6.67
C PRO A 283 16.06 11.73 -5.17
N PRO A 284 16.38 10.72 -4.35
CA PRO A 284 16.53 10.93 -2.91
C PRO A 284 17.53 12.04 -2.65
N ARG A 285 17.17 12.93 -1.72
CA ARG A 285 18.08 13.96 -1.23
C ARG A 285 19.32 13.30 -0.59
N PRO A 286 20.48 13.97 -0.51
CA PRO A 286 21.70 13.37 0.03
C PRO A 286 21.54 12.76 1.44
N ASP A 287 20.73 13.36 2.29
CA ASP A 287 20.38 12.88 3.64
C ASP A 287 19.50 11.62 3.62
N GLU A 288 18.66 11.45 2.60
CA GLU A 288 17.87 10.22 2.38
C GLU A 288 18.75 9.04 1.94
N GLN A 289 19.90 9.31 1.32
CA GLN A 289 20.86 8.28 0.86
C GLN A 289 21.70 7.71 2.01
N GLU A 290 22.06 8.53 3.01
CA GLU A 290 22.85 8.10 4.17
C GLU A 290 22.08 7.13 5.10
N ALA A 291 20.77 7.33 5.27
CA ALA A 291 19.93 6.44 6.07
C ALA A 291 19.76 5.04 5.43
N ALA A 292 19.70 4.98 4.09
CA ALA A 292 19.54 3.75 3.32
C ALA A 292 20.78 2.83 3.36
N ALA A 293 21.98 3.41 3.38
CA ALA A 293 23.24 2.67 3.41
C ALA A 293 23.47 1.92 4.74
N ASN A 294 22.84 2.36 5.83
CA ASN A 294 22.93 1.71 7.13
C ASN A 294 22.00 0.49 7.27
N ASP A 295 20.86 0.44 6.55
CA ASP A 295 19.99 -0.74 6.51
C ASP A 295 20.58 -1.91 5.69
N GLY A 296 21.53 -1.63 4.79
CA GLY A 296 22.20 -2.62 3.93
C GLY A 296 23.49 -3.22 4.49
N ARG A 297 23.87 -2.91 5.74
CA ARG A 297 25.17 -3.29 6.34
C ARG A 297 25.08 -4.10 7.64
N GLU A 298 24.00 -4.84 7.89
CA GLU A 298 23.93 -5.83 8.97
C GLU A 298 23.90 -7.28 8.46
N GLU A 299 24.63 -7.58 7.38
CA GLU A 299 25.10 -8.93 7.06
C GLU A 299 26.63 -8.97 7.08
N ASP A 300 27.24 -8.86 8.25
CA ASP A 300 28.36 -9.74 8.64
C ASP A 300 28.79 -9.42 10.08
N GLY A 301 28.53 -10.36 10.97
CA GLY A 301 28.83 -10.25 12.39
C GLY A 301 28.83 -11.61 13.06
N GLY A 302 29.41 -12.61 12.39
CA GLY A 302 29.82 -13.84 13.04
C GLY A 302 30.83 -13.51 14.15
N LEU A 303 30.43 -13.72 15.40
CA LEU A 303 31.32 -13.93 16.53
C LEU A 303 30.88 -15.27 17.13
N ALA A 304 31.51 -16.36 16.71
CA ALA A 304 32.77 -16.89 17.23
C ALA A 304 32.60 -17.43 18.65
N GLU A 305 32.85 -18.73 18.76
CA GLU A 305 32.97 -19.53 19.97
C GLU A 305 33.67 -18.78 21.13
N VAL A 306 33.03 -18.76 22.29
CA VAL A 306 33.62 -19.10 23.61
C VAL A 306 32.55 -19.80 24.45
#